data_AF-A0A1J5J9A4-F1
#
_entry.id   AF-A0A1J5J9A4-F1
#
_cell.length_a   1.000
_cell.length_b   1.000
_cell.length_c   1.000
_cell.angle_alpha   90.00
_cell.angle_beta   90.00
_cell.angle_gamma   90.00
#
_symmetry.space_group_name_H-M   'P 1'
#
loop_
_entity.id
_entity.type
_entity.pdbx_description
1 polymer ?
#
loop_
_entity_poly.entity_id
_entity_poly.type
_entity_poly.pdbx_seq_one_letter_code
_entity_poly.pdbx_strand_id
1 'polypeptide(L)'
;MSTRITAPAVRDAKGQRKLTMLTAYDYPMAQFVDQAGIDMILVGDSLAMVVLGHQDTLAVGMDEMLHHTRAVSRGAARALVIGDMPFMSYQVSDAQAVTNAGRFLKEAQAQAVKLEGGARVLSRVRAILDAGIPVQGHLGLTPQSAAQLGGFKVQGKSAAAAQRLIEDAQSLAEAGCFSIVLEAIPAPIAERITAAVPVPTIGIGAGPHCDGQVLVIHDLLGLFERFLPRFVKQYANLAGDIRNAVSRFKEDVETGRFPAAEHCFAMAPEELEKIQ
;
A
#
# COMPACT_ATOMS: atom_id res chain seq x y z
N MET A 1 17.86 16.86 8.72
CA MET A 1 17.21 15.54 8.54
C MET A 1 15.71 15.77 8.70
N SER A 2 14.88 15.34 7.73
CA SER A 2 13.43 15.48 7.85
C SER A 2 12.90 14.57 8.96
N THR A 3 12.06 15.10 9.85
CA THR A 3 11.44 14.33 10.93
C THR A 3 10.51 13.26 10.35
N ARG A 4 10.62 12.02 10.84
CA ARG A 4 9.73 10.91 10.44
C ARG A 4 8.28 11.20 10.85
N ILE A 5 7.34 10.91 9.96
CA ILE A 5 5.91 11.03 10.19
C ILE A 5 5.46 9.88 11.10
N THR A 6 4.67 10.21 12.10
CA THR A 6 4.18 9.26 13.12
C THR A 6 2.66 9.14 13.06
N ALA A 7 2.09 8.08 13.62
CA ALA A 7 0.64 7.91 13.72
C ALA A 7 -0.07 9.10 14.41
N PRO A 8 0.45 9.68 15.51
CA PRO A 8 -0.08 10.93 16.06
C PRO A 8 -0.03 12.10 15.07
N ALA A 9 1.08 12.29 14.34
CA ALA A 9 1.19 13.37 13.35
C ALA A 9 0.20 13.20 12.19
N VAL A 10 -0.09 11.97 11.77
CA VAL A 10 -1.16 11.67 10.79
C VAL A 10 -2.52 12.09 11.38
N ARG A 11 -2.82 11.67 12.61
CA ARG A 11 -4.09 12.01 13.27
C ARG A 11 -4.30 13.52 13.38
N ASP A 12 -3.26 14.24 13.78
CA ASP A 12 -3.30 15.70 14.01
C ASP A 12 -3.40 16.50 12.70
N ALA A 13 -3.15 15.88 11.54
CA ALA A 13 -3.28 16.53 10.23
C ALA A 13 -4.75 16.72 9.80
N LYS A 14 -5.71 16.03 10.44
CA LYS A 14 -7.14 16.17 10.12
C LYS A 14 -7.58 17.63 10.22
N GLY A 15 -8.22 18.13 9.18
CA GLY A 15 -8.67 19.53 9.10
C GLY A 15 -7.56 20.57 8.91
N GLN A 16 -6.28 20.18 8.96
CA GLN A 16 -5.14 21.08 8.77
C GLN A 16 -4.63 21.05 7.33
N ARG A 17 -4.50 19.84 6.75
CA ARG A 17 -4.06 19.63 5.37
C ARG A 17 -4.51 18.28 4.84
N LYS A 18 -4.44 18.08 3.52
CA LYS A 18 -4.64 16.76 2.93
C LYS A 18 -3.43 15.86 3.15
N LEU A 19 -3.70 14.57 3.41
CA LEU A 19 -2.71 13.52 3.55
C LEU A 19 -2.50 12.78 2.23
N THR A 20 -1.26 12.39 1.97
CA THR A 20 -0.86 11.63 0.79
C THR A 20 -0.37 10.24 1.18
N MET A 21 -0.90 9.21 0.52
CA MET A 21 -0.47 7.83 0.73
C MET A 21 -0.26 7.17 -0.63
N LEU A 22 0.80 6.37 -0.76
CA LEU A 22 1.01 5.50 -1.90
C LEU A 22 1.43 4.12 -1.42
N THR A 23 1.14 3.10 -2.22
CA THR A 23 1.77 1.81 -1.97
C THR A 23 3.22 1.80 -2.42
N ALA A 24 4.05 0.95 -1.81
CA ALA A 24 5.35 0.55 -2.32
C ALA A 24 5.67 -0.86 -1.83
N TYR A 25 6.49 -1.60 -2.56
CA TYR A 25 6.75 -3.02 -2.28
C TYR A 25 8.23 -3.39 -2.32
N ASP A 26 9.11 -2.45 -2.65
CA ASP A 26 10.55 -2.66 -2.72
C ASP A 26 11.31 -1.42 -2.25
N TYR A 27 12.61 -1.60 -2.06
CA TYR A 27 13.52 -0.56 -1.59
C TYR A 27 13.59 0.67 -2.52
N PRO A 28 13.91 0.55 -3.84
CA PRO A 28 14.07 1.73 -4.68
C PRO A 28 12.76 2.51 -4.86
N MET A 29 11.62 1.83 -5.03
CA MET A 29 10.33 2.51 -5.12
C MET A 29 10.00 3.26 -3.83
N ALA A 30 10.26 2.66 -2.66
CA ALA A 30 10.07 3.34 -1.39
C ALA A 30 10.95 4.59 -1.26
N GLN A 31 12.18 4.57 -1.76
CA GLN A 31 13.03 5.77 -1.79
C GLN A 31 12.45 6.88 -2.65
N PHE A 32 11.95 6.57 -3.86
CA PHE A 32 11.35 7.57 -4.74
C PHE A 32 10.08 8.16 -4.14
N VAL A 33 9.21 7.31 -3.58
CA VAL A 33 7.98 7.74 -2.89
C VAL A 33 8.31 8.61 -1.68
N ASP A 34 9.29 8.22 -0.87
CA ASP A 34 9.74 9.00 0.27
C ASP A 34 10.31 10.35 -0.18
N GLN A 35 11.22 10.39 -1.15
CA GLN A 35 11.83 11.64 -1.63
C GLN A 35 10.82 12.62 -2.23
N ALA A 36 9.72 12.13 -2.81
CA ALA A 36 8.64 12.94 -3.34
C ALA A 36 7.79 13.64 -2.26
N GLY A 37 8.02 13.39 -0.97
CA GLY A 37 7.29 14.05 0.11
C GLY A 37 6.00 13.35 0.55
N ILE A 38 5.73 12.12 0.07
CA ILE A 38 4.53 11.36 0.45
C ILE A 38 4.48 11.09 1.97
N ASP A 39 3.31 11.25 2.59
CA ASP A 39 3.17 11.18 4.04
C ASP A 39 3.25 9.74 4.58
N MET A 40 2.63 8.81 3.87
CA MET A 40 2.47 7.41 4.28
C MET A 40 2.79 6.46 3.13
N ILE A 41 3.48 5.37 3.45
CA ILE A 41 3.73 4.27 2.52
C ILE A 41 2.99 3.04 3.03
N LEU A 42 2.07 2.52 2.22
CA LEU A 42 1.34 1.29 2.51
C LEU A 42 2.00 0.10 1.80
N VAL A 43 2.48 -0.87 2.56
CA VAL A 43 2.86 -2.17 2.02
C VAL A 43 1.61 -3.05 2.04
N GLY A 44 0.78 -2.84 1.02
CA GLY A 44 -0.56 -3.43 0.89
C GLY A 44 -0.53 -4.85 0.32
N ASP A 45 -1.49 -5.69 0.73
CA ASP A 45 -1.67 -7.04 0.19
C ASP A 45 -1.98 -7.07 -1.33
N SER A 46 -2.37 -5.93 -1.90
CA SER A 46 -2.34 -5.63 -3.34
C SER A 46 -1.07 -6.11 -4.08
N LEU A 47 0.07 -6.25 -3.39
CA LEU A 47 1.29 -6.83 -3.94
C LEU A 47 1.09 -8.24 -4.49
N ALA A 48 0.14 -9.00 -3.95
CA ALA A 48 -0.23 -10.32 -4.45
C ALA A 48 -0.54 -10.28 -5.95
N MET A 49 -1.27 -9.25 -6.37
CA MET A 49 -1.70 -9.09 -7.76
C MET A 49 -0.66 -8.33 -8.60
N VAL A 50 -0.20 -7.18 -8.12
CA VAL A 50 0.61 -6.26 -8.94
C VAL A 50 2.09 -6.59 -8.96
N VAL A 51 2.59 -7.36 -7.98
CA VAL A 51 3.99 -7.81 -7.90
C VAL A 51 4.10 -9.31 -8.15
N LEU A 52 3.31 -10.12 -7.45
CA LEU A 52 3.43 -11.59 -7.49
C LEU A 52 2.56 -12.24 -8.57
N GLY A 53 1.67 -11.47 -9.20
CA GLY A 53 0.86 -11.94 -10.33
C GLY A 53 -0.28 -12.88 -9.97
N HIS A 54 -0.63 -13.04 -8.68
CA HIS A 54 -1.82 -13.76 -8.23
C HIS A 54 -3.10 -13.14 -8.81
N GLN A 55 -4.19 -13.90 -8.75
CA GLN A 55 -5.50 -13.46 -9.25
C GLN A 55 -6.21 -12.52 -8.26
N ASP A 56 -5.93 -12.68 -6.98
CA ASP A 56 -6.51 -11.90 -5.88
C ASP A 56 -5.49 -11.74 -4.74
N THR A 57 -5.90 -11.04 -3.67
CA THR A 57 -5.05 -10.79 -2.49
C THR A 57 -5.13 -11.89 -1.43
N LEU A 58 -5.94 -12.94 -1.61
CA LEU A 58 -6.08 -14.01 -0.62
C LEU A 58 -4.87 -14.96 -0.60
N ALA A 59 -4.12 -15.01 -1.69
CA ALA A 59 -2.97 -15.90 -1.84
C ALA A 59 -1.73 -15.47 -1.03
N VAL A 60 -1.62 -14.19 -0.68
CA VAL A 60 -0.42 -13.68 0.01
C VAL A 60 -0.43 -14.03 1.49
N GLY A 61 0.70 -14.54 1.98
CA GLY A 61 0.91 -14.92 3.37
C GLY A 61 1.69 -13.88 4.18
N MET A 62 1.84 -14.17 5.48
CA MET A 62 2.61 -13.33 6.40
C MET A 62 4.07 -13.16 5.96
N ASP A 63 4.72 -14.21 5.46
CA ASP A 63 6.16 -14.15 5.16
C ASP A 63 6.46 -13.24 3.96
N GLU A 64 5.60 -13.25 2.95
CA GLU A 64 5.69 -12.34 1.80
C GLU A 64 5.44 -10.89 2.23
N MET A 65 4.40 -10.65 3.03
CA MET A 65 4.11 -9.31 3.55
C MET A 65 5.26 -8.76 4.40
N LEU A 66 5.85 -9.57 5.27
CA LEU A 66 7.02 -9.18 6.07
C LEU A 66 8.27 -8.95 5.21
N HIS A 67 8.48 -9.76 4.17
CA HIS A 67 9.60 -9.59 3.23
C HIS A 67 9.53 -8.23 2.53
N HIS A 68 8.41 -7.92 1.87
CA HIS A 68 8.23 -6.66 1.16
C HIS A 68 8.24 -5.47 2.12
N THR A 69 7.64 -5.62 3.31
CA THR A 69 7.66 -4.56 4.32
C THR A 69 9.08 -4.25 4.78
N ARG A 70 9.92 -5.26 4.97
CA ARG A 70 11.34 -5.06 5.34
C ARG A 70 12.12 -4.32 4.26
N ALA A 71 11.85 -4.61 2.98
CA ALA A 71 12.48 -3.91 1.86
C ALA A 71 12.09 -2.43 1.83
N VAL A 72 10.80 -2.13 1.99
CA VAL A 72 10.25 -0.77 1.99
C VAL A 72 10.73 0.04 3.20
N SER A 73 10.72 -0.54 4.39
CA SER A 73 11.16 0.14 5.62
C SER A 73 12.62 0.61 5.55
N ARG A 74 13.47 -0.07 4.77
CA ARG A 74 14.86 0.36 4.52
C ARG A 74 14.93 1.58 3.60
N GLY A 75 13.97 1.73 2.67
CA GLY A 75 13.94 2.83 1.69
C GLY A 75 13.24 4.09 2.21
N ALA A 76 12.33 3.96 3.18
CA ALA A 76 11.54 5.07 3.71
C ALA A 76 12.25 5.75 4.89
N ALA A 77 12.73 6.99 4.70
CA ALA A 77 13.39 7.76 5.76
C ALA A 77 12.41 8.61 6.58
N ARG A 78 11.37 9.17 5.94
CA ARG A 78 10.42 10.12 6.55
C ARG A 78 9.00 9.57 6.62
N ALA A 79 8.50 8.95 5.55
CA ALA A 79 7.12 8.50 5.47
C ALA A 79 6.80 7.47 6.56
N LEU A 80 5.56 7.47 7.05
CA LEU A 80 5.06 6.45 7.95
C LEU A 80 4.82 5.15 7.15
N VAL A 81 5.58 4.10 7.45
CA VAL A 81 5.42 2.79 6.80
C VAL A 81 4.37 1.96 7.54
N ILE A 82 3.34 1.54 6.81
CA ILE A 82 2.20 0.77 7.30
C ILE A 82 2.24 -0.61 6.62
N GLY A 83 2.32 -1.68 7.41
CA GLY A 83 2.24 -3.06 6.91
C GLY A 83 0.81 -3.57 6.92
N ASP A 84 0.31 -4.08 5.80
CA ASP A 84 -1.03 -4.64 5.73
C ASP A 84 -1.05 -6.07 6.28
N MET A 85 -1.96 -6.36 7.20
CA MET A 85 -2.10 -7.71 7.73
C MET A 85 -2.87 -8.57 6.71
N PRO A 86 -2.27 -9.63 6.14
CA PRO A 86 -2.91 -10.42 5.09
C PRO A 86 -4.08 -11.26 5.62
N PHE A 87 -4.88 -11.79 4.71
CA PHE A 87 -6.01 -12.65 5.07
C PHE A 87 -5.58 -13.81 5.98
N MET A 88 -6.45 -14.17 6.94
CA MET A 88 -6.21 -15.15 8.00
C MET A 88 -5.09 -14.84 9.01
N SER A 89 -4.39 -13.71 8.91
CA SER A 89 -3.36 -13.33 9.89
C SER A 89 -3.90 -12.69 11.16
N TYR A 90 -5.14 -12.20 11.16
CA TYR A 90 -5.77 -11.55 12.32
C TYR A 90 -7.19 -12.04 12.61
N GLN A 91 -7.82 -12.75 11.66
CA GLN A 91 -9.22 -13.17 11.75
C GLN A 91 -9.42 -14.32 12.75
N VAL A 92 -8.38 -15.11 13.06
CA VAL A 92 -8.49 -16.32 13.88
C VAL A 92 -8.68 -16.02 15.36
N SER A 93 -7.86 -15.14 15.93
CA SER A 93 -7.92 -14.79 17.36
C SER A 93 -7.18 -13.49 17.67
N ASP A 94 -7.52 -12.87 18.79
CA ASP A 94 -6.84 -11.67 19.29
C ASP A 94 -5.34 -11.93 19.52
N ALA A 95 -4.98 -13.10 20.09
CA ALA A 95 -3.60 -13.48 20.33
C ALA A 95 -2.77 -13.63 19.04
N GLN A 96 -3.36 -14.23 18.00
CA GLN A 96 -2.70 -14.34 16.70
C GLN A 96 -2.55 -12.96 16.04
N ALA A 97 -3.59 -12.13 16.10
CA ALA A 97 -3.56 -10.78 15.56
C ALA A 97 -2.45 -9.93 16.19
N VAL A 98 -2.31 -9.94 17.51
CA VAL A 98 -1.23 -9.25 18.23
C VAL A 98 0.14 -9.80 17.84
N THR A 99 0.29 -11.12 17.79
CA THR A 99 1.56 -11.76 17.41
C THR A 99 1.99 -11.33 16.01
N ASN A 100 1.10 -11.44 15.02
CA ASN A 100 1.40 -11.09 13.64
C ASN A 100 1.63 -9.58 13.45
N ALA A 101 0.85 -8.72 14.12
CA ALA A 101 1.09 -7.27 14.11
C ALA A 101 2.46 -6.92 14.70
N GLY A 102 2.85 -7.57 15.80
CA GLY A 102 4.16 -7.40 16.42
C GLY A 102 5.32 -7.77 15.48
N ARG A 103 5.14 -8.78 14.61
CA ARG A 103 6.15 -9.15 13.60
C ARG A 103 6.40 -8.04 12.59
N PHE A 104 5.36 -7.30 12.16
CA PHE A 104 5.54 -6.17 11.23
C PHE A 104 6.45 -5.09 11.80
N LEU A 105 6.30 -4.76 13.09
CA LEU A 105 7.15 -3.77 13.75
C LEU A 105 8.55 -4.34 14.02
N LYS A 106 8.62 -5.55 14.60
CA LYS A 106 9.88 -6.15 15.06
C LYS A 106 10.77 -6.63 13.91
N GLU A 107 10.21 -7.41 12.99
CA GLU A 107 10.97 -8.10 11.93
C GLU A 107 11.05 -7.30 10.63
N ALA A 108 10.01 -6.52 10.34
CA ALA A 108 9.89 -5.78 9.09
C ALA A 108 10.04 -4.26 9.26
N GLN A 109 10.17 -3.78 10.50
CA GLN A 109 10.44 -2.37 10.83
C GLN A 109 9.36 -1.40 10.34
N ALA A 110 8.13 -1.86 10.11
CA ALA A 110 6.98 -0.97 9.94
C ALA A 110 6.70 -0.19 11.22
N GLN A 111 5.95 0.91 11.13
CA GLN A 111 5.57 1.73 12.29
C GLN A 111 4.09 1.57 12.67
N ALA A 112 3.30 0.90 11.82
CA ALA A 112 1.88 0.67 12.03
C ALA A 112 1.42 -0.54 11.20
N VAL A 113 0.21 -1.02 11.49
CA VAL A 113 -0.45 -2.06 10.70
C VAL A 113 -1.81 -1.60 10.16
N LYS A 114 -2.24 -2.14 9.02
CA LYS A 114 -3.60 -1.97 8.48
C LYS A 114 -4.40 -3.27 8.61
N LEU A 115 -5.67 -3.16 9.03
CA LEU A 115 -6.60 -4.29 9.14
C LEU A 115 -7.91 -3.99 8.40
N GLU A 116 -8.46 -4.99 7.73
CA GLU A 116 -9.75 -4.87 7.04
C GLU A 116 -10.92 -5.35 7.90
N GLY A 117 -11.95 -4.50 7.99
CA GLY A 117 -13.22 -4.79 8.62
C GLY A 117 -13.63 -3.78 9.69
N GLY A 118 -14.94 -3.70 9.94
CA GLY A 118 -15.52 -2.90 11.02
C GLY A 118 -15.74 -3.71 12.29
N ALA A 119 -16.97 -3.74 12.79
CA ALA A 119 -17.34 -4.39 14.06
C ALA A 119 -16.79 -5.83 14.21
N ARG A 120 -16.76 -6.60 13.11
CA ARG A 120 -16.27 -7.99 13.10
C ARG A 120 -14.81 -8.17 13.52
N VAL A 121 -13.98 -7.15 13.44
CA VAL A 121 -12.54 -7.21 13.80
C VAL A 121 -12.21 -6.26 14.95
N LEU A 122 -13.21 -5.68 15.60
CA LEU A 122 -13.00 -4.65 16.61
C LEU A 122 -12.22 -5.16 17.84
N SER A 123 -12.43 -6.42 18.26
CA SER A 123 -11.63 -6.98 19.36
C SER A 123 -10.16 -7.16 18.97
N ARG A 124 -9.89 -7.48 17.69
CA ARG A 124 -8.52 -7.63 17.15
C ARG A 124 -7.82 -6.28 17.17
N VAL A 125 -8.51 -5.25 16.70
CA VAL A 125 -8.03 -3.86 16.72
C VAL A 125 -7.68 -3.42 18.14
N ARG A 126 -8.59 -3.64 19.11
CA ARG A 126 -8.35 -3.30 20.51
C ARG A 126 -7.15 -4.05 21.09
N ALA A 127 -7.07 -5.36 20.89
CA ALA A 127 -5.95 -6.15 21.38
C ALA A 127 -4.59 -5.69 20.82
N ILE A 128 -4.53 -5.32 19.54
CA ILE A 128 -3.31 -4.79 18.90
C ILE A 128 -2.95 -3.41 19.46
N LEU A 129 -3.94 -2.53 19.65
CA LEU A 129 -3.74 -1.20 20.24
C LEU A 129 -3.28 -1.29 21.69
N ASP A 130 -3.87 -2.19 22.50
CA ASP A 130 -3.49 -2.45 23.89
C ASP A 130 -2.05 -2.99 23.99
N ALA A 131 -1.56 -3.68 22.95
CA ALA A 131 -0.16 -4.09 22.82
C ALA A 131 0.78 -2.95 22.38
N GLY A 132 0.28 -1.72 22.20
CA GLY A 132 1.06 -0.53 21.84
C GLY A 132 1.35 -0.39 20.35
N ILE A 133 0.64 -1.10 19.48
CA ILE A 133 0.87 -1.09 18.04
C ILE A 133 -0.15 -0.18 17.34
N PRO A 134 0.26 0.87 16.61
CA PRO A 134 -0.68 1.73 15.89
C PRO A 134 -1.43 1.00 14.78
N VAL A 135 -2.75 1.22 14.70
CA VAL A 135 -3.64 0.58 13.73
C VAL A 135 -4.30 1.60 12.80
N GLN A 136 -4.22 1.35 11.49
CA GLN A 136 -5.06 1.95 10.47
C GLN A 136 -6.23 1.00 10.17
N GLY A 137 -7.46 1.50 10.28
CA GLY A 137 -8.65 0.73 9.90
C GLY A 137 -8.85 0.73 8.38
N HIS A 138 -9.57 -0.25 7.84
CA HIS A 138 -10.01 -0.27 6.45
C HIS A 138 -11.48 -0.72 6.34
N LEU A 139 -12.31 0.15 5.77
CA LEU A 139 -13.74 -0.04 5.52
C LEU A 139 -14.11 0.20 4.05
N GLY A 140 -15.33 -0.22 3.70
CA GLY A 140 -15.82 -0.18 2.32
C GLY A 140 -15.58 -1.53 1.66
N LEU A 141 -15.10 -1.52 0.43
CA LEU A 141 -14.66 -2.74 -0.23
C LEU A 141 -13.39 -3.23 0.47
N THR A 142 -13.50 -4.35 1.18
CA THR A 142 -12.37 -5.04 1.81
C THR A 142 -12.00 -6.26 0.94
N PRO A 143 -10.97 -6.18 0.08
CA PRO A 143 -10.56 -7.26 -0.84
C PRO A 143 -10.44 -8.64 -0.19
N GLN A 144 -10.00 -8.72 1.07
CA GLN A 144 -9.89 -10.00 1.79
C GLN A 144 -11.25 -10.67 2.06
N SER A 145 -12.35 -9.92 1.89
CA SER A 145 -13.72 -10.41 1.98
C SER A 145 -14.40 -10.51 0.62
N ALA A 146 -13.65 -10.48 -0.50
CA ALA A 146 -14.21 -10.52 -1.85
C ALA A 146 -15.13 -11.73 -2.09
N ALA A 147 -14.81 -12.90 -1.54
CA ALA A 147 -15.67 -14.09 -1.62
C ALA A 147 -17.04 -13.86 -0.96
N GLN A 148 -17.07 -13.21 0.21
CA GLN A 148 -18.31 -12.85 0.92
C GLN A 148 -19.09 -11.74 0.20
N LEU A 149 -18.37 -10.77 -0.38
CA LEU A 149 -18.96 -9.62 -1.08
C LEU A 149 -19.41 -9.95 -2.51
N GLY A 150 -19.03 -11.13 -3.03
CA GLY A 150 -19.28 -11.55 -4.40
C GLY A 150 -18.51 -10.71 -5.43
N GLY A 151 -17.23 -10.45 -5.15
CA GLY A 151 -16.27 -9.72 -6.00
C GLY A 151 -16.03 -8.27 -5.58
N PHE A 152 -15.27 -7.55 -6.41
CA PHE A 152 -14.90 -6.14 -6.22
C PHE A 152 -16.07 -5.19 -6.52
N LYS A 153 -17.02 -5.09 -5.59
CA LYS A 153 -18.22 -4.28 -5.74
C LYS A 153 -18.18 -3.03 -4.85
N VAL A 154 -18.70 -1.94 -5.38
CA VAL A 154 -18.92 -0.70 -4.62
C VAL A 154 -19.85 -0.97 -3.44
N GLN A 155 -19.44 -0.53 -2.24
CA GLN A 155 -20.16 -0.73 -0.98
C GLN A 155 -21.02 0.49 -0.61
N GLY A 156 -21.92 0.36 0.38
CA GLY A 156 -22.74 1.47 0.86
C GLY A 156 -23.87 1.93 -0.08
N LYS A 157 -24.31 1.09 -1.03
CA LYS A 157 -25.34 1.48 -2.02
C LYS A 157 -26.77 1.65 -1.47
N SER A 158 -27.04 1.18 -0.26
CA SER A 158 -28.34 1.36 0.42
C SER A 158 -28.15 2.14 1.70
N ALA A 159 -29.21 2.83 2.16
CA ALA A 159 -29.17 3.60 3.41
C ALA A 159 -28.71 2.74 4.60
N ALA A 160 -29.20 1.49 4.71
CA ALA A 160 -28.78 0.58 5.75
C ALA A 160 -27.29 0.17 5.65
N ALA A 161 -26.76 -0.02 4.45
CA ALA A 161 -25.34 -0.32 4.26
C ALA A 161 -24.46 0.91 4.54
N ALA A 162 -24.90 2.10 4.14
CA ALA A 162 -24.23 3.36 4.44
C ALA A 162 -24.18 3.63 5.95
N GLN A 163 -25.29 3.41 6.65
CA GLN A 163 -25.41 3.58 8.09
C GLN A 163 -24.45 2.64 8.84
N ARG A 164 -24.38 1.36 8.45
CA ARG A 164 -23.42 0.41 9.01
C ARG A 164 -21.97 0.84 8.83
N LEU A 165 -21.60 1.40 7.66
CA LEU A 165 -20.24 1.90 7.43
C LEU A 165 -19.90 3.08 8.35
N ILE A 166 -20.87 3.95 8.64
CA ILE A 166 -20.69 5.06 9.59
C ILE A 166 -20.47 4.52 11.00
N GLU A 167 -21.30 3.58 11.44
CA GLU A 167 -21.18 2.94 12.76
C GLU A 167 -19.85 2.18 12.92
N ASP A 168 -19.44 1.45 11.89
CA ASP A 168 -18.15 0.77 11.85
C ASP A 168 -16.98 1.76 11.94
N ALA A 169 -17.06 2.89 11.21
CA ALA A 169 -16.02 3.91 11.24
C ALA A 169 -15.91 4.58 12.61
N GLN A 170 -17.05 4.89 13.24
CA GLN A 170 -17.10 5.41 14.61
C GLN A 170 -16.50 4.41 15.60
N SER A 171 -16.88 3.12 15.50
CA SER A 171 -16.36 2.06 16.37
C SER A 171 -14.84 1.92 16.25
N LEU A 172 -14.29 1.97 15.03
CA LEU A 172 -12.84 1.91 14.81
C LEU A 172 -12.12 3.15 15.37
N ALA A 173 -12.70 4.34 15.19
CA ALA A 173 -12.14 5.57 15.73
C ALA A 173 -12.16 5.56 17.27
N GLU A 174 -13.27 5.15 17.89
CA GLU A 174 -13.41 4.99 19.34
C GLU A 174 -12.45 3.95 19.91
N ALA A 175 -12.18 2.87 19.18
CA ALA A 175 -11.19 1.87 19.60
C ALA A 175 -9.76 2.42 19.62
N GLY A 176 -9.45 3.46 18.83
CA GLY A 176 -8.15 4.12 18.81
C GLY A 176 -7.37 4.00 17.51
N CYS A 177 -8.00 3.58 16.39
CA CYS A 177 -7.35 3.63 15.08
C CYS A 177 -6.89 5.07 14.76
N PHE A 178 -5.66 5.26 14.29
CA PHE A 178 -5.14 6.61 14.03
C PHE A 178 -5.64 7.22 12.71
N SER A 179 -6.14 6.38 11.80
CA SER A 179 -6.76 6.77 10.53
C SER A 179 -7.61 5.61 10.00
N ILE A 180 -8.48 5.88 9.01
CA ILE A 180 -9.36 4.87 8.40
C ILE A 180 -9.31 4.99 6.87
N VAL A 181 -8.96 3.92 6.17
CA VAL A 181 -9.10 3.82 4.71
C VAL A 181 -10.57 3.58 4.36
N LEU A 182 -11.07 4.31 3.37
CA LEU A 182 -12.40 4.14 2.79
C LEU A 182 -12.24 3.76 1.30
N GLU A 183 -12.57 2.52 0.96
CA GLU A 183 -12.39 1.97 -0.39
C GLU A 183 -13.72 1.75 -1.12
N ALA A 184 -13.79 2.25 -2.36
CA ALA A 184 -14.89 2.02 -3.30
C ALA A 184 -16.29 2.23 -2.67
N ILE A 185 -16.49 3.38 -2.04
CA ILE A 185 -17.79 3.83 -1.50
C ILE A 185 -18.28 5.11 -2.19
N PRO A 186 -19.60 5.36 -2.27
CA PRO A 186 -20.13 6.62 -2.79
C PRO A 186 -19.56 7.84 -2.07
N ALA A 187 -19.16 8.86 -2.83
CA ALA A 187 -18.55 10.08 -2.29
C ALA A 187 -19.38 10.77 -1.19
N PRO A 188 -20.73 10.89 -1.28
CA PRO A 188 -21.52 11.48 -0.21
C PRO A 188 -21.47 10.68 1.11
N ILE A 189 -21.22 9.36 1.04
CA ILE A 189 -21.08 8.52 2.23
C ILE A 189 -19.68 8.73 2.84
N ALA A 190 -18.64 8.78 2.01
CA ALA A 190 -17.29 9.08 2.46
C ALA A 190 -17.22 10.44 3.15
N GLU A 191 -17.89 11.46 2.60
CA GLU A 191 -18.01 12.79 3.21
C GLU A 191 -18.67 12.71 4.60
N ARG A 192 -19.80 12.01 4.71
CA ARG A 192 -20.50 11.81 5.99
C ARG A 192 -19.64 11.08 7.02
N ILE A 193 -18.94 10.02 6.62
CA ILE A 193 -18.01 9.29 7.50
C ILE A 193 -16.89 10.23 7.94
N THR A 194 -16.28 10.96 7.01
CA THR A 194 -15.16 11.87 7.28
C THR A 194 -15.53 12.95 8.30
N ALA A 195 -16.76 13.48 8.21
CA ALA A 195 -17.28 14.44 9.17
C ALA A 195 -17.64 13.82 10.54
N ALA A 196 -18.01 12.53 10.57
CA ALA A 196 -18.50 11.85 11.76
C ALA A 196 -17.40 11.28 12.69
N VAL A 197 -16.16 11.11 12.19
CA VAL A 197 -15.06 10.51 12.97
C VAL A 197 -13.95 11.53 13.27
N PRO A 198 -13.33 11.50 14.46
CA PRO A 198 -12.29 12.44 14.85
C PRO A 198 -10.92 12.18 14.21
N VAL A 199 -10.76 11.06 13.49
CA VAL A 199 -9.51 10.64 12.86
C VAL A 199 -9.54 10.87 11.35
N PRO A 200 -8.37 11.04 10.69
CA PRO A 200 -8.32 11.19 9.25
C PRO A 200 -8.91 10.00 8.49
N THR A 201 -9.67 10.27 7.45
CA THR A 201 -10.08 9.26 6.45
C THR A 201 -9.18 9.32 5.21
N ILE A 202 -8.78 8.17 4.68
CA ILE A 202 -7.95 8.07 3.48
C ILE A 202 -8.76 7.39 2.37
N GLY A 203 -9.09 8.13 1.32
CA GLY A 203 -9.94 7.64 0.24
C GLY A 203 -9.19 6.88 -0.84
N ILE A 204 -9.81 5.83 -1.38
CA ILE A 204 -9.45 5.20 -2.65
C ILE A 204 -10.74 4.82 -3.38
N GLY A 205 -11.10 5.60 -4.41
CA GLY A 205 -12.43 5.50 -5.01
C GLY A 205 -13.58 5.92 -4.07
N ALA A 206 -13.28 6.80 -3.10
CA ALA A 206 -14.25 7.35 -2.14
C ALA A 206 -14.54 8.85 -2.35
N GLY A 207 -14.10 9.42 -3.48
CA GLY A 207 -14.27 10.83 -3.79
C GLY A 207 -13.31 11.78 -3.03
N PRO A 208 -13.44 13.10 -3.25
CA PRO A 208 -12.44 14.08 -2.81
C PRO A 208 -12.59 14.51 -1.33
N HIS A 209 -13.68 14.12 -0.67
CA HIS A 209 -14.04 14.63 0.65
C HIS A 209 -13.28 13.96 1.81
N CYS A 210 -12.56 12.86 1.56
CA CYS A 210 -11.68 12.23 2.57
C CYS A 210 -10.50 13.14 2.93
N ASP A 211 -9.96 13.03 4.15
CA ASP A 211 -8.82 13.82 4.63
C ASP A 211 -7.50 13.53 3.87
N GLY A 212 -7.41 12.39 3.21
CA GLY A 212 -6.30 12.05 2.32
C GLY A 212 -6.72 11.09 1.21
N GLN A 213 -5.75 10.69 0.38
CA GLN A 213 -5.97 9.75 -0.71
C GLN A 213 -4.86 8.70 -0.76
N VAL A 214 -5.20 7.49 -1.21
CA VAL A 214 -4.26 6.42 -1.52
C VAL A 214 -4.50 5.87 -2.93
N LEU A 215 -3.42 5.51 -3.61
CA LEU A 215 -3.44 4.70 -4.82
C LEU A 215 -2.38 3.60 -4.76
N VAL A 216 -2.66 2.51 -5.47
CA VAL A 216 -1.66 1.48 -5.78
C VAL A 216 -0.66 2.10 -6.76
N ILE A 217 0.63 2.06 -6.44
CA ILE A 217 1.64 2.76 -7.23
C ILE A 217 1.80 2.20 -8.65
N HIS A 218 1.52 0.91 -8.83
CA HIS A 218 1.54 0.27 -10.16
C HIS A 218 0.41 0.78 -11.05
N ASP A 219 -0.76 1.04 -10.48
CA ASP A 219 -1.88 1.66 -11.20
C ASP A 219 -1.54 3.12 -11.54
N LEU A 220 -0.98 3.87 -10.58
CA LEU A 220 -0.56 5.26 -10.74
C LEU A 220 0.47 5.43 -11.87
N LEU A 221 1.45 4.53 -11.95
CA LEU A 221 2.54 4.57 -12.93
C LEU A 221 2.25 3.84 -14.25
N GLY A 222 1.08 3.22 -14.38
CA GLY A 222 0.70 2.48 -15.58
C GLY A 222 1.55 1.22 -15.83
N LEU A 223 1.87 0.49 -14.75
CA LEU A 223 2.58 -0.79 -14.79
C LEU A 223 1.62 -2.00 -14.80
N PHE A 224 0.46 -1.88 -14.17
CA PHE A 224 -0.51 -2.96 -14.08
C PHE A 224 -1.56 -2.86 -15.21
N GLU A 225 -1.48 -3.76 -16.18
CA GLU A 225 -2.29 -3.69 -17.41
C GLU A 225 -3.49 -4.68 -17.43
N ARG A 226 -3.68 -5.52 -16.40
CA ARG A 226 -4.78 -6.50 -16.38
C ARG A 226 -6.16 -5.83 -16.34
N PHE A 227 -6.30 -4.76 -15.54
CA PHE A 227 -7.47 -3.88 -15.52
C PHE A 227 -7.08 -2.55 -14.89
N LEU A 228 -7.81 -1.48 -15.21
CA LEU A 228 -7.64 -0.16 -14.60
C LEU A 228 -8.91 0.20 -13.82
N PRO A 229 -8.85 0.30 -12.47
CA PRO A 229 -10.01 0.73 -11.70
C PRO A 229 -10.45 2.14 -12.11
N ARG A 230 -11.77 2.36 -12.20
CA ARG A 230 -12.34 3.64 -12.65
C ARG A 230 -11.88 4.86 -11.83
N PHE A 231 -11.51 4.66 -10.57
CA PHE A 231 -11.07 5.73 -9.68
C PHE A 231 -9.58 6.09 -9.82
N VAL A 232 -8.82 5.35 -10.63
CA VAL A 232 -7.40 5.59 -10.84
C VAL A 232 -7.22 6.69 -11.88
N LYS A 233 -6.32 7.63 -11.57
CA LYS A 233 -5.67 8.49 -12.56
C LYS A 233 -4.24 8.00 -12.76
N GLN A 234 -3.87 7.67 -13.99
CA GLN A 234 -2.48 7.37 -14.35
C GLN A 234 -1.71 8.68 -14.51
N TYR A 235 -0.51 8.71 -13.95
CA TYR A 235 0.43 9.84 -14.05
C TYR A 235 1.63 9.52 -14.96
N ALA A 236 1.79 8.25 -15.36
CA ALA A 236 2.79 7.78 -16.31
C ALA A 236 2.28 6.51 -17.05
N ASN A 237 3.01 6.09 -18.09
CA ASN A 237 2.81 4.82 -18.79
C ASN A 237 4.12 4.01 -18.83
N LEU A 238 4.58 3.58 -17.66
CA LEU A 238 5.87 2.90 -17.54
C LEU A 238 5.90 1.54 -18.23
N ALA A 239 4.77 0.84 -18.37
CA ALA A 239 4.73 -0.41 -19.14
C ALA A 239 5.16 -0.20 -20.61
N GLY A 240 4.71 0.91 -21.22
CA GLY A 240 5.16 1.31 -22.55
C GLY A 240 6.66 1.61 -22.60
N ASP A 241 7.15 2.41 -21.66
CA ASP A 241 8.57 2.80 -21.59
C ASP A 241 9.49 1.60 -21.38
N ILE A 242 9.11 0.67 -20.50
CA ILE A 242 9.85 -0.58 -20.24
C ILE A 242 9.90 -1.45 -21.49
N ARG A 243 8.76 -1.70 -22.15
CA ARG A 243 8.73 -2.49 -23.40
C ARG A 243 9.64 -1.87 -24.45
N ASN A 244 9.55 -0.55 -24.64
CA ASN A 244 10.37 0.16 -25.62
C ASN A 244 11.87 0.10 -25.27
N ALA A 245 12.24 0.20 -23.99
CA ALA A 245 13.63 0.11 -23.56
C ALA A 245 14.20 -1.31 -23.78
N VAL A 246 13.45 -2.34 -23.40
CA VAL A 246 13.83 -3.75 -23.59
C VAL A 246 13.95 -4.10 -25.07
N SER A 247 13.00 -3.66 -25.91
CA SER A 247 13.07 -3.87 -27.36
C SER A 247 14.28 -3.18 -28.00
N ARG A 248 14.61 -1.96 -27.57
CA ARG A 248 15.81 -1.25 -28.05
C ARG A 248 17.10 -1.95 -27.64
N PHE A 249 17.20 -2.39 -26.39
CA PHE A 249 18.34 -3.18 -25.93
C PHE A 249 18.53 -4.46 -26.77
N LYS A 250 17.43 -5.18 -27.05
CA LYS A 250 17.45 -6.35 -27.94
C LYS A 250 17.98 -5.98 -29.33
N GLU A 251 17.46 -4.92 -29.93
CA GLU A 251 17.89 -4.47 -31.27
C GLU A 251 19.38 -4.06 -31.28
N ASP A 252 19.83 -3.35 -30.25
CA ASP A 252 21.23 -2.93 -30.14
C ASP A 252 22.17 -4.14 -30.04
N VAL A 253 21.77 -5.19 -29.33
CA VAL A 253 22.53 -6.45 -29.26
C VAL A 253 22.51 -7.19 -30.61
N GLU A 254 21.34 -7.35 -31.22
CA GLU A 254 21.20 -8.09 -32.49
C GLU A 254 21.90 -7.39 -33.67
N THR A 255 22.01 -6.07 -33.63
CA THR A 255 22.70 -5.26 -34.66
C THR A 255 24.16 -4.96 -34.33
N GLY A 256 24.65 -5.42 -33.18
CA GLY A 256 26.02 -5.17 -32.73
C GLY A 256 26.31 -3.71 -32.35
N ARG A 257 25.29 -2.88 -32.12
CA ARG A 257 25.44 -1.52 -31.59
C ARG A 257 25.78 -1.53 -30.09
N PHE A 258 25.36 -2.56 -29.36
CA PHE A 258 25.71 -2.78 -27.96
C PHE A 258 26.37 -4.17 -27.76
N PRO A 259 27.44 -4.25 -26.94
CA PRO A 259 28.19 -3.13 -26.35
C PRO A 259 29.00 -2.35 -27.41
N ALA A 260 29.00 -1.02 -27.30
CA ALA A 260 29.97 -0.17 -27.98
C ALA A 260 31.32 -0.12 -27.23
N ALA A 261 32.38 0.42 -27.84
CA ALA A 261 33.72 0.46 -27.25
C ALA A 261 33.79 1.08 -25.85
N GLU A 262 32.98 2.10 -25.57
CA GLU A 262 32.88 2.76 -24.24
C GLU A 262 32.32 1.85 -23.13
N HIS A 263 31.66 0.76 -23.50
CA HIS A 263 31.15 -0.25 -22.56
C HIS A 263 32.13 -1.42 -22.37
N CYS A 264 33.25 -1.42 -23.09
CA CYS A 264 34.24 -2.50 -23.06
C CYS A 264 35.44 -2.12 -22.20
N PHE A 265 35.98 -3.10 -21.48
CA PHE A 265 37.26 -2.97 -20.78
C PHE A 265 38.39 -3.44 -21.69
N ALA A 266 39.51 -2.72 -21.70
CA ALA A 266 40.68 -3.07 -22.51
C ALA A 266 41.68 -3.92 -21.73
N MET A 267 42.41 -4.78 -22.45
CA MET A 267 43.62 -5.45 -21.98
C MET A 267 44.83 -4.83 -22.66
N ALA A 268 45.96 -4.73 -21.95
CA ALA A 268 47.23 -4.33 -22.57
C ALA A 268 47.55 -5.32 -23.72
N PRO A 269 47.89 -4.83 -24.93
CA PRO A 269 48.14 -5.70 -26.08
C PRO A 269 49.16 -6.80 -25.80
N GLU A 270 50.21 -6.49 -25.02
CA GLU A 270 51.30 -7.41 -24.70
C GLU A 270 50.87 -8.56 -23.77
N GLU A 271 49.85 -8.35 -22.94
CA GLU A 271 49.28 -9.42 -22.11
C GLU A 271 48.30 -10.28 -22.92
N LEU A 272 47.59 -9.68 -23.88
CA LEU A 272 46.68 -10.39 -24.77
C LEU A 272 47.43 -11.38 -25.68
N GLU A 273 48.62 -11.00 -26.17
CA GLU A 273 49.49 -11.85 -27.00
C GLU A 273 49.99 -13.11 -26.27
N LYS A 274 49.96 -13.13 -24.93
CA LYS A 274 50.34 -14.31 -24.13
C LYS A 274 49.24 -15.37 -24.05
N ILE A 275 48.01 -15.04 -24.47
CA ILE A 275 46.86 -15.95 -24.46
C ILE A 275 46.75 -16.59 -25.85
N GLN A 276 46.98 -17.90 -25.92
CA GLN A 276 46.78 -18.73 -27.13
C GLN A 276 45.36 -19.29 -27.22
#